data_AF-A0A2S2C5W5-F1
#
_entry.id   AF-A0A2S2C5W5-F1
#
_cell.length_a   1.000
_cell.length_b   1.000
_cell.length_c   1.000
_cell.angle_alpha   90.00
_cell.angle_beta   90.00
_cell.angle_gamma   90.00
#
_symmetry.space_group_name_H-M   'P 1'
#
loop_
_entity.id
_entity.type
_entity.pdbx_description
1 polymer ?
#
loop_
_entity_poly.entity_id
_entity_poly.type
_entity_poly.pdbx_seq_one_letter_code
_entity_poly.pdbx_strand_id
1 'polypeptide(L)'
;MALEVVAAADQQSIALPGDTVSAQVVARLAKGVPAHTELTDLDDAETRFCDDQSAEIIMSMPGFGPKLGAEFLAATGGDINAFTSVGQLAGFADLAPQPRDSGRVNGKLRRPT
;
A
#
# COMPACT_ATOMS: atom_id res chain seq x y z
N MET A 1 -19.29 14.90 0.63
CA MET A 1 -18.86 13.97 1.69
C MET A 1 -18.26 14.66 2.92
N ALA A 2 -17.09 15.32 2.89
CA ALA A 2 -16.52 15.95 4.10
C ALA A 2 -17.42 17.04 4.73
N LEU A 3 -17.99 17.92 3.91
CA LEU A 3 -18.95 18.94 4.36
C LEU A 3 -20.26 18.35 4.90
N GLU A 4 -20.69 17.20 4.36
CA GLU A 4 -21.92 16.53 4.80
C GLU A 4 -21.71 15.86 6.17
N VAL A 5 -20.52 15.31 6.42
CA VAL A 5 -20.15 14.75 7.73
C VAL A 5 -20.10 15.84 8.79
N VAL A 6 -19.52 17.00 8.48
CA VAL A 6 -19.49 18.15 9.42
C VAL A 6 -20.91 18.66 9.68
N ALA A 7 -21.72 18.84 8.63
CA ALA A 7 -23.11 19.28 8.79
C ALA A 7 -23.96 18.30 9.61
N ALA A 8 -23.74 16.98 9.46
CA ALA A 8 -24.41 15.96 10.26
C ALA A 8 -23.95 15.98 11.73
N ALA A 9 -22.65 16.19 11.98
CA ALA A 9 -22.11 16.32 13.33
C ALA A 9 -22.69 17.54 14.06
N ASP A 10 -22.84 18.67 13.37
CA ASP A 10 -23.44 19.89 13.93
C ASP A 10 -24.93 19.73 14.27
N GLN A 11 -25.64 18.78 13.64
CA GLN A 11 -27.03 18.45 13.97
C GLN A 11 -27.18 17.48 15.15
N GLN A 12 -26.08 16.92 15.67
CA GLN A 12 -26.12 16.00 16.81
C GLN A 12 -26.43 16.76 18.11
N SER A 13 -27.58 16.49 18.72
CA SER A 13 -28.07 17.18 19.93
C SER A 13 -27.92 16.39 21.23
N ILE A 14 -27.45 15.14 21.16
CA ILE A 14 -27.28 14.24 22.31
C ILE A 14 -25.81 14.22 22.71
N ALA A 15 -25.54 14.56 23.97
CA ALA A 15 -24.22 14.46 24.59
C ALA A 15 -24.17 13.26 25.55
N LEU A 16 -23.18 12.40 25.40
CA LEU A 16 -22.91 11.25 26.26
C LEU A 16 -21.73 11.54 27.22
N PRO A 17 -21.72 10.95 28.42
CA PRO A 17 -20.54 10.98 29.28
C PRO A 17 -19.34 10.35 28.55
N GLY A 18 -18.33 11.16 28.25
CA GLY A 18 -17.10 10.72 27.56
C GLY A 18 -16.92 11.25 26.14
N ASP A 19 -17.89 11.99 25.57
CA ASP A 19 -17.81 12.53 24.20
C ASP A 19 -16.52 13.32 23.95
N THR A 20 -16.12 14.18 24.89
CA THR A 20 -14.88 14.97 24.77
C THR A 20 -13.64 14.08 24.66
N VAL A 21 -13.59 12.98 25.43
CA VAL A 21 -12.45 12.05 25.42
C VAL A 21 -12.44 11.27 24.11
N SER A 22 -13.59 10.76 23.68
CA SER A 22 -13.75 10.05 22.40
C SER A 22 -13.37 10.94 21.22
N ALA A 23 -13.83 12.20 21.20
CA ALA A 23 -13.48 13.17 20.16
C ALA A 23 -11.97 13.44 20.09
N GLN A 24 -11.29 13.54 21.23
CA GLN A 24 -9.83 13.70 21.28
C GLN A 24 -9.09 12.47 20.71
N VAL A 25 -9.56 11.26 21.02
CA VAL A 25 -8.97 10.02 20.49
C VAL A 25 -9.17 9.94 18.98
N VAL A 26 -10.38 10.20 18.48
CA VAL A 26 -10.68 10.21 17.05
C VAL A 26 -9.86 11.27 16.32
N ALA A 27 -9.77 12.49 16.86
CA ALA A 27 -8.95 13.55 16.27
C ALA A 27 -7.46 13.17 16.23
N ARG A 28 -6.96 12.45 17.24
CA ARG A 28 -5.58 11.94 17.24
C ARG A 28 -5.37 10.87 16.18
N LEU A 29 -6.30 9.93 16.02
CA LEU A 29 -6.25 8.88 14.99
C LEU A 29 -6.36 9.47 13.58
N ALA A 30 -7.22 10.46 13.38
CA ALA A 30 -7.43 11.12 12.10
C ALA A 30 -6.14 11.79 11.57
N LYS A 31 -5.25 12.27 12.45
CA LYS A 31 -3.93 12.81 12.06
C LYS A 31 -3.00 11.75 11.46
N GLY A 32 -3.25 10.48 11.71
CA GLY A 32 -2.51 9.36 11.12
C GLY A 32 -3.08 8.89 9.79
N VAL A 33 -4.23 9.42 9.36
CA VAL A 33 -4.78 9.13 8.04
C VAL A 33 -4.06 10.04 7.03
N PRO A 34 -3.47 9.47 5.97
CA PRO A 34 -2.78 10.25 4.95
C PRO A 34 -3.73 11.27 4.32
N ALA A 35 -3.17 12.42 3.94
CA ALA A 35 -3.96 13.45 3.28
C ALA A 35 -4.44 12.96 1.91
N HIS A 36 -5.59 13.44 1.45
CA HIS A 36 -6.09 13.07 0.13
C HIS A 36 -5.08 13.42 -1.00
N THR A 37 -4.31 14.49 -0.80
CA THR A 37 -3.23 14.89 -1.71
C THR A 37 -2.14 13.82 -1.83
N GLU A 38 -1.80 13.15 -0.74
CA GLU A 38 -0.78 12.08 -0.75
C GLU A 38 -1.28 10.85 -1.51
N LEU A 39 -2.60 10.60 -1.51
CA LEU A 39 -3.21 9.54 -2.32
C LEU A 39 -3.19 9.90 -3.81
N THR A 40 -3.49 11.16 -4.17
CA THR A 40 -3.44 11.60 -5.57
C THR A 40 -2.02 11.62 -6.12
N ASP A 41 -1.01 11.91 -5.29
CA ASP A 41 0.39 11.83 -5.70
C ASP A 41 0.79 10.40 -6.09
N LEU A 42 0.18 9.40 -5.45
CA LEU A 42 0.38 7.99 -5.76
C LEU A 42 -0.30 7.61 -7.09
N ASP A 43 -1.53 8.06 -7.32
CA ASP A 43 -2.25 7.84 -8.58
C ASP A 43 -1.50 8.48 -9.78
N ASP A 44 -0.90 9.65 -9.56
CA ASP A 44 -0.03 10.33 -10.52
C ASP A 44 1.23 9.50 -10.84
N ALA A 45 1.83 8.88 -9.83
CA ALA A 45 3.01 8.01 -10.01
C ALA A 45 2.65 6.75 -10.81
N GLU A 46 1.49 6.14 -10.55
CA GLU A 46 0.97 5.00 -11.32
C GLU A 46 0.75 5.38 -12.79
N THR A 47 0.14 6.53 -13.04
CA THR A 47 -0.09 7.03 -14.40
C THR A 47 1.22 7.26 -15.14
N ARG A 48 2.18 7.94 -14.50
CA ARG A 48 3.52 8.17 -15.08
C ARG A 48 4.26 6.87 -15.35
N PHE A 49 4.10 5.86 -14.48
CA PHE A 49 4.67 4.54 -14.72
C PHE A 49 4.06 3.88 -15.95
N CYS A 50 2.73 3.91 -16.13
CA CYS A 50 2.08 3.34 -17.30
C CYS A 50 2.57 3.95 -18.63
N ASP A 51 2.97 5.22 -18.61
CA ASP A 51 3.54 5.92 -19.77
C ASP A 51 5.05 5.64 -19.98
N ASP A 52 5.73 4.99 -19.02
CA ASP A 52 7.16 4.69 -19.11
C ASP A 52 7.43 3.49 -20.04
N GLN A 53 8.53 3.55 -20.78
CA GLN A 53 8.95 2.48 -21.69
C GLN A 53 9.18 1.12 -21.00
N SER A 54 9.48 1.13 -19.71
CA SER A 54 9.80 -0.04 -18.90
C SER A 54 8.55 -0.76 -18.40
N ALA A 55 7.38 -0.11 -18.50
CA ALA A 55 6.13 -0.55 -17.91
C ALA A 55 5.67 -1.89 -18.47
N GLU A 56 5.79 -2.09 -19.78
CA GLU A 56 5.41 -3.35 -20.44
C GLU A 56 6.19 -4.55 -19.89
N ILE A 57 7.52 -4.39 -19.76
CA ILE A 57 8.39 -5.45 -19.24
C ILE A 57 8.11 -5.70 -17.77
N ILE A 58 7.99 -4.64 -16.97
CA ILE A 58 7.78 -4.77 -15.52
C ILE A 58 6.43 -5.42 -15.22
N MET A 59 5.35 -4.99 -15.89
CA MET A 59 4.01 -5.57 -15.71
C MET A 59 3.86 -6.96 -16.32
N SER A 60 4.79 -7.43 -17.16
CA SER A 60 4.78 -8.83 -17.63
C SER A 60 5.14 -9.83 -16.52
N MET A 61 5.76 -9.37 -15.44
CA MET A 61 6.12 -10.22 -14.30
C MET A 61 4.88 -10.52 -13.44
N PRO A 62 4.66 -11.80 -13.03
CA PRO A 62 3.60 -12.14 -12.10
C PRO A 62 3.69 -11.32 -10.81
N GLY A 63 2.56 -10.74 -10.38
CA GLY A 63 2.51 -9.90 -9.16
C GLY A 63 2.82 -8.42 -9.39
N PHE A 64 3.30 -8.01 -10.56
CA PHE A 64 3.54 -6.59 -10.87
C PHE A 64 2.34 -5.96 -11.57
N GLY A 65 1.65 -5.08 -10.84
CA GLY A 65 0.68 -4.13 -11.39
C GLY A 65 1.24 -2.71 -11.47
N PRO A 66 0.46 -1.73 -11.98
CA PRO A 66 0.89 -0.34 -12.12
C PRO A 66 1.50 0.27 -10.86
N LYS A 67 0.84 0.05 -9.72
CA LYS A 67 1.31 0.47 -8.39
C LYS A 67 2.67 -0.09 -8.02
N LEU A 68 2.80 -1.41 -8.05
CA LEU A 68 4.05 -2.07 -7.66
C LEU A 68 5.16 -1.77 -8.67
N GLY A 69 4.82 -1.59 -9.94
CA GLY A 69 5.76 -1.17 -10.98
C GLY A 69 6.29 0.25 -10.78
N ALA A 70 5.42 1.20 -10.43
CA ALA A 70 5.81 2.57 -10.09
C ALA A 70 6.72 2.59 -8.84
N GLU A 71 6.35 1.84 -7.81
CA GLU A 71 7.15 1.70 -6.59
C GLU A 71 8.50 1.04 -6.87
N PHE A 72 8.53 0.00 -7.71
CA PHE A 72 9.76 -0.67 -8.13
C PHE A 72 10.70 0.29 -8.85
N LEU A 73 10.19 1.07 -9.81
CA LEU A 73 11.00 2.01 -10.57
C LEU A 73 11.56 3.12 -9.65
N ALA A 74 10.74 3.62 -8.72
CA ALA A 74 11.16 4.60 -7.73
C ALA A 74 12.21 4.05 -6.75
N ALA A 75 12.04 2.82 -6.27
CA ALA A 75 12.96 2.18 -5.32
C ALA A 75 14.31 1.81 -5.94
N THR A 76 14.31 1.48 -7.24
CA THR A 76 15.53 1.08 -7.98
C THR A 76 16.19 2.24 -8.72
N GLY A 77 15.50 3.36 -8.91
CA GLY A 77 15.93 4.43 -9.82
C GLY A 77 16.04 3.97 -11.27
N GLY A 78 15.32 2.90 -11.64
CA GLY A 78 15.42 2.24 -12.94
C GLY A 78 16.61 1.27 -13.10
N ASP A 79 17.44 1.09 -12.08
CA ASP A 79 18.56 0.14 -12.12
C ASP A 79 18.27 -1.12 -11.27
N ILE A 80 18.06 -2.25 -11.95
CA ILE A 80 17.77 -3.53 -11.29
C ILE A 80 18.91 -4.03 -10.40
N ASN A 81 20.14 -3.50 -10.57
CA ASN A 81 21.27 -3.81 -9.69
C ASN A 81 21.09 -3.27 -8.27
N ALA A 82 20.07 -2.44 -8.02
CA ALA A 82 19.61 -2.13 -6.67
C ALA A 82 19.24 -3.40 -5.86
N PHE A 83 18.88 -4.49 -6.54
CA PHE A 83 18.72 -5.82 -5.93
C PHE A 83 20.01 -6.64 -6.07
N THR A 84 20.64 -6.91 -4.93
CA THR A 84 21.86 -7.73 -4.82
C THR A 84 21.67 -9.21 -5.14
N SER A 85 20.42 -9.70 -5.19
CA SER A 85 20.12 -11.08 -5.57
C SER A 85 18.70 -11.27 -6.11
N VAL A 86 18.50 -12.32 -6.90
CA VAL A 86 17.18 -12.72 -7.41
C VAL A 86 16.20 -13.05 -6.26
N GLY A 87 16.70 -13.54 -5.12
CA GLY A 87 15.87 -13.79 -3.93
C GLY A 87 15.36 -12.50 -3.28
N GLN A 88 16.16 -11.43 -3.31
CA GLN A 88 15.74 -10.11 -2.82
C GLN A 88 14.66 -9.51 -3.72
N LEU A 89 14.81 -9.62 -5.04
CA LEU A 89 13.80 -9.23 -6.01
C LEU A 89 12.51 -10.04 -5.83
N ALA A 90 12.62 -11.35 -5.69
CA ALA A 90 11.46 -12.21 -5.45
C ALA A 90 10.75 -11.85 -4.14
N GLY A 91 11.48 -11.48 -3.08
CA GLY A 91 10.89 -10.99 -1.84
C GLY A 91 10.11 -9.69 -2.02
N PHE A 92 10.67 -8.73 -2.77
CA PHE A 92 10.00 -7.47 -3.08
C PHE A 92 8.71 -7.68 -3.87
N ALA A 93 8.72 -8.60 -4.83
CA ALA A 93 7.58 -8.94 -5.68
C ALA A 93 6.53 -9.86 -5.02
N ASP A 94 6.71 -10.22 -3.75
CA ASP A 94 5.94 -11.28 -3.06
C ASP A 94 5.95 -12.64 -3.80
N LEU A 95 7.01 -12.88 -4.58
CA LEU A 95 7.28 -14.13 -5.30
C LEU A 95 8.22 -15.07 -4.54
N ALA A 96 8.75 -14.63 -3.39
CA ALA A 96 9.61 -15.46 -2.57
C ALA A 96 8.85 -16.71 -2.09
N PRO A 97 9.49 -17.91 -2.07
CA PRO A 97 8.84 -19.11 -1.56
C PRO A 97 8.35 -18.92 -0.12
N GLN A 98 7.05 -19.07 0.11
CA GLN A 98 6.46 -18.94 1.44
C GLN A 98 6.30 -20.32 2.11
N PRO A 99 6.55 -20.45 3.43
CA PRO A 99 6.30 -21.69 4.16
C PRO A 99 4.82 -22.05 4.14
N ARG A 100 4.51 -23.29 3.80
CA ARG A 100 3.14 -23.85 3.84
C ARG A 100 3.10 -25.03 4.79
N ASP A 101 3.43 -24.70 6.04
CA ASP A 101 3.61 -25.65 7.12
C ASP A 101 2.26 -26.04 7.73
N SER A 102 2.14 -27.31 8.14
CA SER A 102 0.86 -27.89 8.59
C SER A 102 0.93 -28.35 10.05
N GLY A 103 1.82 -27.77 10.86
CA GLY A 103 2.13 -28.18 12.24
C GLY A 103 2.89 -29.52 12.37
N ARG A 104 2.74 -30.43 11.40
CA ARG A 104 3.46 -31.72 11.31
C ARG A 104 4.68 -31.68 10.38
N VAL A 105 4.72 -30.71 9.46
CA VAL A 105 5.80 -30.52 8.49
C VAL A 105 6.20 -29.05 8.57
N ASN A 106 7.50 -28.81 8.78
CA ASN A 106 8.11 -27.50 8.88
C ASN A 106 9.05 -27.26 7.70
N GLY A 107 9.17 -26.01 7.24
CA GLY A 107 10.07 -25.64 6.15
C GLY A 107 9.59 -26.05 4.76
N LYS A 108 8.28 -26.30 4.59
CA LYS A 108 7.70 -26.64 3.28
C LYS A 108 7.48 -25.38 2.46
N LEU A 109 8.54 -24.87 1.85
CA LEU A 109 8.48 -23.69 1.00
C LEU A 109 7.70 -24.00 -0.29
N ARG A 110 6.71 -23.16 -0.60
CA ARG A 110 5.91 -23.20 -1.82
C ARG A 110 6.12 -21.91 -2.59
N ARG A 111 6.40 -22.03 -3.89
CA ARG A 111 6.36 -20.87 -4.79
C ARG A 111 4.90 -20.47 -5.03
N PRO A 112 4.58 -19.17 -5.08
CA PRO A 112 3.30 -18.70 -5.57
C PRO A 112 3.10 -19.15 -7.02
N THR A 113 1.87 -19.53 -7.36
CA THR A 113 1.42 -19.99 -8.69
C THR A 113 0.57 -18.95 -9.36
#